data_AF-A0A933UXX4-F1
#
_entry.id   AF-A0A933UXX4-F1
#
_cell.length_a   1.000
_cell.length_b   1.000
_cell.length_c   1.000
_cell.angle_alpha   90.00
_cell.angle_beta   90.00
_cell.angle_gamma   90.00
#
_symmetry.space_group_name_H-M   'P 1'
#
loop_
_entity.id
_entity.type
_entity.pdbx_description
1 polymer ?
#
loop_
_entity_poly.entity_id
_entity_poly.type
_entity_poly.pdbx_seq_one_letter_code
_entity_poly.pdbx_strand_id
1 'polypeptide(L)'
;MSAASESPAGAELRQLAALVTAALAHLAEGRAIDVKALESRTQRLCRSLATLPPEESRGYLPILDDLLAGLDRLGQAFALRLEGALHAQGGGA
;
A
#
# COMPACT_ATOMS: atom_id res chain seq x y z
N MET A 1 28.86 -5.72 -16.87
CA MET A 1 27.50 -5.61 -16.30
C MET A 1 27.67 -5.50 -14.78
N SER A 2 27.75 -4.27 -14.27
CA SER A 2 27.87 -4.02 -12.84
C SER A 2 26.55 -4.35 -12.16
N ALA A 3 26.62 -5.07 -11.04
CA ALA A 3 25.52 -5.20 -10.10
C ALA A 3 25.05 -3.78 -9.76
N ALA A 4 23.92 -3.37 -10.35
CA ALA A 4 23.18 -2.21 -9.91
C ALA A 4 22.73 -2.57 -8.50
N SER A 5 23.42 -2.05 -7.50
CA SER A 5 23.02 -2.17 -6.10
C SER A 5 21.59 -1.67 -6.01
N GLU A 6 20.63 -2.59 -5.87
CA GLU A 6 19.26 -2.23 -5.54
C GLU A 6 19.34 -1.39 -4.27
N SER A 7 18.98 -0.10 -4.40
CA SER A 7 18.88 0.74 -3.22
C SER A 7 17.92 0.09 -2.23
N PRO A 8 18.26 0.01 -0.94
CA PRO A 8 17.39 -0.59 0.08
C PRO A 8 15.98 0.02 0.04
N ALA A 9 15.86 1.32 -0.29
CA ALA A 9 14.58 2.00 -0.46
C ALA A 9 13.74 1.43 -1.62
N GLY A 10 14.38 1.03 -2.73
CA GLY A 10 13.68 0.43 -3.86
C GLY A 10 13.14 -0.97 -3.56
N ALA A 11 13.89 -1.77 -2.79
CA ALA A 11 13.45 -3.08 -2.33
C ALA A 11 12.27 -2.96 -1.34
N GLU A 12 12.36 -2.05 -0.37
CA GLU A 12 11.26 -1.77 0.57
C GLU A 12 10.00 -1.28 -0.15
N LEU A 13 10.14 -0.40 -1.15
CA LEU A 13 9.02 0.13 -1.92
C LEU A 13 8.29 -0.97 -2.71
N ARG A 14 9.03 -1.88 -3.37
CA ARG A 14 8.43 -3.05 -4.04
C ARG A 14 7.73 -3.98 -3.05
N GLN A 15 8.34 -4.22 -1.89
CA GLN A 15 7.75 -5.05 -0.85
C GLN A 15 6.45 -4.43 -0.32
N LEU A 16 6.41 -3.11 -0.15
CA LEU A 16 5.22 -2.40 0.27
C LEU A 16 4.10 -2.48 -0.77
N ALA A 17 4.41 -2.30 -2.05
CA ALA A 17 3.43 -2.46 -3.14
C ALA A 17 2.85 -3.89 -3.20
N ALA A 18 3.69 -4.91 -2.98
CA ALA A 18 3.24 -6.30 -2.89
C ALA A 18 2.31 -6.53 -1.69
N LEU A 19 2.57 -5.90 -0.54
CA LEU A 19 1.71 -5.98 0.64
C LEU A 19 0.35 -5.31 0.41
N VAL A 20 0.31 -4.17 -0.27
CA VAL A 20 -0.95 -3.51 -0.64
C VAL A 20 -1.78 -4.41 -1.55
N THR A 21 -1.13 -5.05 -2.53
CA THR A 21 -1.79 -6.01 -3.43
C THR A 21 -2.33 -7.22 -2.65
N ALA A 22 -1.55 -7.78 -1.73
CA ALA A 22 -1.98 -8.89 -0.88
C ALA A 22 -3.13 -8.47 0.06
N ALA A 23 -3.08 -7.26 0.61
CA ALA A 23 -4.14 -6.70 1.43
C ALA A 23 -5.46 -6.60 0.65
N LEU A 24 -5.43 -6.11 -0.59
CA LEU A 24 -6.62 -6.09 -1.45
C LEU A 24 -7.23 -7.49 -1.63
N ALA A 25 -6.39 -8.49 -1.89
CA ALA A 25 -6.86 -9.88 -2.02
C ALA A 25 -7.46 -10.41 -0.70
N HIS A 26 -6.79 -10.16 0.43
CA HIS A 26 -7.32 -10.53 1.75
C HIS A 26 -8.67 -9.87 2.04
N LEU A 27 -8.84 -8.60 1.69
CA LEU A 27 -10.10 -7.89 1.90
C LEU A 27 -11.22 -8.49 1.07
N ALA A 28 -10.94 -8.81 -0.20
CA ALA A 28 -11.88 -9.44 -1.12
C ALA A 28 -12.31 -10.83 -0.63
N GLU A 29 -11.40 -11.58 -0.03
CA GLU A 29 -11.68 -12.88 0.61
C GLU A 29 -12.35 -12.75 1.99
N GLY A 30 -12.60 -11.52 2.47
CA GLY A 30 -13.19 -11.27 3.78
C GLY A 30 -12.25 -11.51 4.97
N ARG A 31 -10.95 -11.65 4.71
CA ARG A 31 -9.92 -11.78 5.74
C ARG A 31 -9.59 -10.42 6.35
N ALA A 32 -9.23 -10.44 7.64
CA ALA A 32 -8.76 -9.26 8.34
C ALA A 32 -7.38 -8.83 7.84
N ILE A 33 -7.13 -7.52 7.86
CA ILE A 33 -5.88 -6.91 7.42
C ILE A 33 -5.36 -6.03 8.54
N ASP A 34 -4.06 -6.11 8.81
CA ASP A 34 -3.39 -5.19 9.73
C ASP A 34 -3.03 -3.88 9.01
N VAL A 35 -4.00 -2.96 8.98
CA VAL A 35 -3.82 -1.63 8.37
C VAL A 35 -2.77 -0.81 9.13
N LYS A 36 -2.61 -1.02 10.44
CA LYS A 36 -1.63 -0.29 11.26
C LYS A 36 -0.21 -0.67 10.91
N ALA A 37 0.04 -1.95 10.63
CA ALA A 37 1.33 -2.41 10.13
C ALA A 37 1.65 -1.80 8.74
N LEU A 38 0.64 -1.71 7.86
CA LEU A 38 0.79 -1.12 6.53
C LEU A 38 1.10 0.38 6.60
N GLU A 39 0.36 1.12 7.43
CA GLU A 39 0.61 2.55 7.70
C GLU A 39 2.02 2.77 8.22
N SER A 40 2.43 2.00 9.24
CA SER A 40 3.75 2.11 9.86
C SER A 40 4.89 1.88 8.86
N ARG A 41 4.73 0.92 7.94
CA ARG A 41 5.72 0.65 6.88
C ARG A 41 5.76 1.79 5.87
N THR A 42 4.60 2.27 5.43
CA THR A 42 4.48 3.40 4.51
C THR A 42 5.16 4.66 5.06
N GLN A 43 4.90 5.01 6.32
CA GLN A 43 5.53 6.17 6.96
C GLN A 43 7.06 6.06 7.08
N ARG A 44 7.59 4.84 7.30
CA ARG A 44 9.05 4.63 7.34
C ARG A 44 9.66 4.80 5.96
N LEU A 45 9.03 4.23 4.94
CA LEU A 45 9.49 4.35 3.57
C LEU A 45 9.46 5.80 3.08
N CYS A 46 8.36 6.54 3.31
CA CYS A 46 8.27 7.95 2.93
C CYS A 46 9.37 8.78 3.60
N ARG A 47 9.68 8.51 4.87
CA ARG A 47 10.80 9.17 5.56
C ARG A 47 12.15 8.83 4.94
N SER A 48 12.38 7.57 4.58
CA SER A 48 13.62 7.17 3.90
C SER A 48 13.76 7.85 2.54
N LEU A 49 12.72 7.82 1.71
CA LEU A 49 12.73 8.44 0.39
C LEU A 49 12.92 9.97 0.44
N ALA A 50 12.37 10.64 1.46
CA ALA A 50 12.55 12.07 1.67
C ALA A 50 13.99 12.47 2.03
N THR A 51 14.83 11.53 2.46
CA THR A 51 16.25 11.78 2.74
C THR A 51 17.15 11.59 1.51
N LEU A 52 16.61 11.06 0.41
CA LEU A 52 17.38 10.83 -0.81
C LEU A 52 17.58 12.13 -1.61
N PRO A 53 18.67 12.23 -2.38
CA PRO A 53 18.85 13.31 -3.34
C PRO A 53 17.70 13.39 -4.36
N PRO A 54 17.39 14.58 -4.91
CA PRO A 54 16.33 14.76 -5.90
C PRO A 54 16.46 13.84 -7.13
N GLU A 55 17.69 13.63 -7.60
CA GLU A 55 17.96 12.79 -8.77
C GLU A 55 17.68 11.30 -8.50
N GLU A 56 17.94 10.83 -7.28
CA GLU A 56 17.67 9.45 -6.88
C GLU A 56 16.17 9.24 -6.58
N SER A 57 15.53 10.20 -5.92
CA SER A 57 14.10 10.15 -5.59
C SER A 57 13.21 10.14 -6.84
N ARG A 58 13.59 10.86 -7.90
CA ARG A 58 12.89 10.83 -9.20
C ARG A 58 12.77 9.43 -9.79
N GLY A 59 13.77 8.58 -9.60
CA GLY A 59 13.76 7.20 -10.09
C GLY A 59 12.66 6.33 -9.47
N TYR A 60 12.14 6.71 -8.29
CA TYR A 60 11.08 5.97 -7.60
C TYR A 60 9.67 6.49 -7.89
N LEU A 61 9.52 7.63 -8.59
CA LEU A 61 8.22 8.23 -8.87
C LEU A 61 7.21 7.26 -9.51
N PRO A 62 7.57 6.44 -10.52
CA PRO A 62 6.61 5.50 -11.11
C PRO A 62 6.09 4.46 -10.09
N ILE A 63 6.97 3.93 -9.25
CA ILE A 63 6.60 2.90 -8.27
C ILE A 63 5.82 3.52 -7.10
N LEU A 64 6.11 4.78 -6.75
CA LEU A 64 5.32 5.54 -5.78
C LEU A 64 3.90 5.80 -6.28
N ASP A 65 3.74 6.12 -7.57
CA ASP A 65 2.44 6.29 -8.20
C ASP A 65 1.62 4.99 -8.14
N ASP A 66 2.25 3.86 -8.48
CA ASP A 66 1.63 2.54 -8.35
C ASP A 66 1.21 2.22 -6.90
N LEU A 67 2.07 2.57 -5.93
CA LEU A 67 1.77 2.39 -4.51
C LEU A 67 0.56 3.24 -4.08
N LEU A 68 0.52 4.52 -4.48
CA LEU A 68 -0.58 5.44 -4.19
C LEU A 68 -1.90 4.90 -4.77
N ALA A 69 -1.89 4.52 -6.05
CA ALA A 69 -3.05 3.93 -6.69
C ALA A 69 -3.51 2.63 -5.99
N GLY A 70 -2.58 1.82 -5.49
CA GLY A 70 -2.89 0.65 -4.69
C GLY A 70 -3.54 0.99 -3.34
N LEU A 71 -3.03 2.00 -2.64
CA LEU A 71 -3.58 2.47 -1.36
C LEU A 71 -4.99 3.07 -1.55
N ASP A 72 -5.22 3.83 -2.62
CA ASP A 72 -6.53 4.37 -2.97
C ASP A 72 -7.55 3.26 -3.23
N ARG A 73 -7.16 2.24 -3.99
CA ARG A 73 -7.99 1.04 -4.21
C ARG A 73 -8.31 0.33 -2.90
N LEU A 74 -7.34 0.25 -1.99
CA LEU A 74 -7.55 -0.37 -0.68
C LEU A 74 -8.56 0.43 0.15
N GLY A 75 -8.46 1.76 0.16
CA GLY A 75 -9.42 2.65 0.80
C GLY A 75 -10.84 2.49 0.25
N GLN A 76 -10.99 2.44 -1.07
CA GLN A 76 -12.28 2.21 -1.73
C GLN A 76 -12.86 0.83 -1.36
N ALA A 77 -12.04 -0.21 -1.34
CA ALA A 77 -12.47 -1.55 -0.97
C ALA A 77 -12.95 -1.63 0.48
N PHE A 78 -12.31 -0.90 1.41
CA PHE A 78 -12.81 -0.78 2.79
C PHE A 78 -14.15 -0.06 2.86
N ALA A 79 -14.32 1.04 2.11
CA ALA A 79 -15.57 1.79 2.09
C ALA A 79 -16.75 0.91 1.61
N LEU A 80 -16.56 0.21 0.49
CA LEU A 80 -17.55 -0.72 -0.06
C LEU A 80 -17.92 -1.84 0.94
N ARG A 81 -16.93 -2.39 1.64
CA ARG A 81 -17.18 -3.43 2.64
C ARG A 81 -17.93 -2.89 3.86
N LEU A 82 -17.59 -1.70 4.32
CA LEU A 82 -18.29 -1.04 5.42
C LEU A 82 -19.74 -0.75 5.04
N GLU A 83 -19.98 -0.21 3.85
CA GLU A 83 -21.32 0.01 3.32
C GLU A 83 -22.11 -1.31 3.27
N GLY A 84 -21.54 -2.38 2.71
CA GLY A 84 -22.18 -3.70 2.70
C GLY A 84 -22.52 -4.22 4.11
N ALA A 85 -21.63 -4.04 5.08
CA ALA A 85 -21.85 -4.44 6.47
C ALA A 85 -22.93 -3.61 7.19
N LEU A 86 -23.06 -2.32 6.86
CA LEU A 86 -24.12 -1.46 7.40
C LEU A 86 -25.50 -1.83 6.82
N HIS A 87 -25.58 -2.10 5.51
CA HIS A 87 -26.82 -2.53 4.86
C HIS A 87 -27.29 -3.90 5.35
N ALA A 88 -26.36 -4.85 5.58
CA ALA A 88 -26.68 -6.17 6.13
C ALA A 88 -27.26 -6.11 7.55
N GLN A 89 -26.94 -5.09 8.33
CA GLN A 89 -27.46 -4.90 9.70
C GLN A 89 -28.84 -4.20 9.74
N GLY A 90 -29.26 -3.54 8.65
CA GLY A 90 -30.57 -2.85 8.56
C GLY A 90 -31.74 -3.71 8.06
N GLY A 91 -31.49 -4.96 7.64
CA GLY A 91 -32.50 -5.85 7.04
C GLY A 91 -33.22 -6.81 8.00
N GLY A 92 -33.04 -6.64 9.31
CA GLY A 92 -33.69 -7.46 10.34
C GLY A 92 -34.77 -6.68 11.09
N ALA A 93 -35.90 -6.42 10.42
CA ALA A 93 -37.13 -5.94 11.05
C ALA A 93 -38.34 -6.58 10.36
#